data_AF-A0A2M8EF37-F1
#
_entry.id   AF-A0A2M8EF37-F1
#
_cell.length_a   1.000
_cell.length_b   1.000
_cell.length_c   1.000
_cell.angle_alpha   90.00
_cell.angle_beta   90.00
_cell.angle_gamma   90.00
#
_symmetry.space_group_name_H-M   'P 1'
#
loop_
_entity.id
_entity.type
_entity.pdbx_description
1 polymer ?
#
loop_
_entity_poly.entity_id
_entity_poly.type
_entity_poly.pdbx_seq_one_letter_code
_entity_poly.pdbx_strand_id
1 'polypeptide(L)'
;MNAAAERLEFTPPATPGLLRALLLALLAHGLLVAALTWGVQWKRDAQQLSAEAELWAAVPQEAAAPEPPPLPPAAEPVQQPPAPPPVVEPPKVDIALEREKQRLQKQKQLEREKQQEKLQQEKLRQEQLKAEKLKQAQADKAKLAQEKKKAEQETKRLEAQRLQNLQRMAGMAGATGGANASGIALKSAGPSASYAGRIRARIKPNIVFTEELQGNPTAEVEVRTAPDGTIVG
;
A
#
# COMPACT_ATOMS: atom_id res chain seq x y z
N MET A 1 -10.80 45.07 26.84
CA MET A 1 -9.76 45.12 25.80
C MET A 1 -9.77 43.79 25.08
N ASN A 2 -10.34 43.73 23.88
CA ASN A 2 -10.54 42.47 23.14
C ASN A 2 -9.29 42.13 22.34
N ALA A 3 -8.27 41.56 22.99
CA ALA A 3 -7.00 41.14 22.37
C ALA A 3 -7.15 40.11 21.23
N ALA A 4 -8.32 39.47 21.10
CA ALA A 4 -8.64 38.58 19.99
C ALA A 4 -9.02 39.35 18.71
N ALA A 5 -9.59 40.56 18.83
CA ALA A 5 -9.98 41.39 17.69
C ALA A 5 -8.76 42.07 17.05
N GLU A 6 -7.84 42.59 17.85
CA GLU A 6 -6.58 43.20 17.38
C GLU A 6 -5.66 42.18 16.68
N ARG A 7 -5.78 40.88 17.02
CA ARG A 7 -5.02 39.80 16.37
C ARG A 7 -5.49 39.49 14.95
N LEU A 8 -6.72 39.85 14.58
CA LEU A 8 -7.29 39.61 13.25
C LEU A 8 -6.97 40.75 12.28
N GLU A 9 -6.66 41.95 12.77
CA GLU A 9 -6.38 43.15 11.99
C GLU A 9 -5.08 43.06 11.15
N PHE A 10 -4.13 42.21 11.58
CA PHE A 10 -2.88 41.95 10.85
C PHE A 10 -2.90 40.68 9.99
N THR A 11 -4.06 40.02 9.82
CA THR A 11 -4.14 38.84 8.94
C THR A 11 -4.42 39.26 7.48
N PRO A 12 -3.70 38.71 6.48
CA PRO A 12 -3.97 39.01 5.08
C PRO A 12 -5.39 38.56 4.70
N PRO A 13 -6.07 39.27 3.77
CA PRO A 13 -7.40 38.90 3.33
C PRO A 13 -7.38 37.50 2.72
N ALA A 14 -8.40 36.68 3.03
CA ALA A 14 -8.51 35.36 2.45
C ALA A 14 -8.57 35.45 0.92
N THR A 15 -7.65 34.77 0.23
CA THR A 15 -7.60 34.76 -1.23
C THR A 15 -8.89 34.16 -1.80
N PRO A 16 -9.67 34.90 -2.60
CA PRO A 16 -10.90 34.37 -3.16
C PRO A 16 -10.57 33.21 -4.10
N GLY A 17 -11.27 32.08 -3.95
CA GLY A 17 -11.10 30.91 -4.81
C GLY A 17 -10.14 29.83 -4.31
N LEU A 18 -9.56 29.95 -3.10
CA LEU A 18 -8.70 28.92 -2.50
C LEU A 18 -9.39 27.54 -2.44
N LEU A 19 -10.69 27.50 -2.11
CA LEU A 19 -11.47 26.24 -2.11
C LEU A 19 -11.61 25.62 -3.51
N ARG A 20 -11.76 26.44 -4.55
CA ARG A 20 -11.85 25.96 -5.94
C ARG A 20 -10.50 25.41 -6.40
N ALA A 21 -9.41 26.12 -6.07
CA ALA A 21 -8.05 25.66 -6.36
C ALA A 21 -7.73 24.35 -5.63
N LEU A 22 -8.12 24.22 -4.36
CA LEU A 22 -7.92 23.00 -3.57
C LEU A 22 -8.72 21.81 -4.15
N LEU A 23 -9.98 22.03 -4.52
CA LEU A 23 -10.81 21.00 -5.16
C LEU A 23 -10.25 20.56 -6.51
N LEU A 24 -9.84 21.51 -7.37
CA LEU A 24 -9.23 21.19 -8.66
C LEU A 24 -7.89 20.47 -8.50
N ALA A 25 -7.08 20.87 -7.52
CA ALA A 25 -5.82 20.21 -7.21
C ALA A 25 -6.05 18.76 -6.78
N LEU A 26 -6.98 18.52 -5.85
CA LEU A 26 -7.32 17.16 -5.40
C LEU A 26 -7.89 16.31 -6.54
N LEU A 27 -8.72 16.89 -7.40
CA LEU A 27 -9.27 16.20 -8.57
C LEU A 27 -8.17 15.82 -9.56
N ALA A 28 -7.24 16.72 -9.87
CA ALA A 28 -6.12 16.45 -10.78
C ALA A 28 -5.20 15.33 -10.25
N HIS A 29 -4.89 15.34 -8.95
CA HIS A 29 -4.10 14.28 -8.32
C HIS A 29 -4.88 12.96 -8.28
N GLY A 30 -6.19 13.00 -8.03
CA GLY A 30 -7.06 11.83 -8.08
C GLY A 30 -7.07 11.17 -9.47
N LEU A 31 -7.19 11.98 -10.54
CA LEU A 31 -7.11 11.51 -11.92
C LEU A 31 -5.73 10.91 -12.24
N LEU A 32 -4.64 11.54 -11.79
CA LEU A 32 -3.29 11.02 -11.98
C LEU A 32 -3.10 9.65 -11.32
N VAL A 33 -3.56 9.50 -10.08
CA VAL A 33 -3.50 8.22 -9.35
C VAL A 33 -4.35 7.15 -10.05
N ALA A 34 -5.55 7.49 -10.52
CA ALA A 34 -6.39 6.57 -11.28
C ALA A 34 -5.69 6.11 -12.57
N ALA A 35 -5.11 7.04 -13.33
CA ALA A 35 -4.37 6.73 -14.56
C ALA A 35 -3.15 5.82 -14.30
N LEU A 36 -2.39 6.08 -13.23
CA LEU A 36 -1.27 5.23 -12.81
C LEU A 36 -1.75 3.84 -12.38
N THR A 37 -2.89 3.74 -11.71
CA THR A 37 -3.42 2.46 -11.24
C THR A 37 -3.88 1.58 -12.40
N TRP A 38 -4.51 2.17 -13.43
CA TRP A 38 -4.89 1.46 -14.66
C TRP A 38 -3.70 1.15 -15.56
N GLY A 39 -2.74 2.07 -15.73
CA GLY A 39 -1.60 1.91 -16.62
C GLY A 39 -0.56 0.89 -16.15
N VAL A 40 -0.36 0.76 -14.83
CA VAL A 40 0.65 -0.15 -14.26
C VAL A 40 0.15 -1.62 -14.21
N GLN A 41 -1.17 -1.85 -14.25
CA GLN A 41 -1.74 -3.22 -14.25
C GLN A 41 -1.60 -3.95 -15.59
N TRP A 42 -1.27 -3.29 -16.69
CA TRP A 42 -1.26 -3.93 -18.02
C TRP A 42 0.06 -4.63 -18.40
N LYS A 43 1.09 -4.59 -17.56
CA LYS A 43 2.38 -5.28 -17.80
C LYS A 43 2.85 -6.17 -16.64
N ARG A 44 1.92 -6.72 -15.84
CA ARG A 44 2.27 -7.64 -14.73
C ARG A 44 2.11 -9.13 -15.04
N ASP A 45 1.86 -9.49 -16.29
CA ASP A 45 1.90 -10.88 -16.78
C ASP A 45 3.16 -11.11 -17.63
N ALA A 46 4.31 -11.25 -16.96
CA ALA A 46 5.46 -11.99 -17.45
C ALA A 46 6.47 -12.08 -16.30
N GLN A 47 6.90 -13.31 -16.01
CA GLN A 47 8.04 -13.61 -15.14
C GLN A 47 7.79 -13.68 -13.62
N GLN A 48 6.71 -14.31 -13.17
CA GLN A 48 6.89 -15.26 -12.06
C GLN A 48 7.47 -16.54 -12.68
N LEU A 49 8.78 -16.54 -12.90
CA LEU A 49 9.54 -17.76 -13.14
C LEU A 49 9.55 -18.53 -11.81
N SER A 50 8.46 -19.24 -11.54
CA SER A 50 8.49 -20.38 -10.63
C SER A 50 9.38 -21.42 -11.32
N ALA A 51 10.69 -21.33 -11.08
CA ALA A 51 11.59 -22.44 -11.33
C ALA A 51 11.32 -23.49 -10.23
N GLU A 52 10.17 -24.15 -10.35
CA GLU A 52 9.94 -25.45 -9.74
C GLU A 52 10.81 -26.42 -10.53
N ALA A 53 11.90 -26.87 -9.91
CA ALA A 53 12.59 -28.05 -10.40
C ALA A 53 11.61 -29.20 -10.25
N GLU A 54 10.98 -29.61 -11.35
CA GLU A 54 10.27 -30.87 -11.44
C GLU A 54 11.27 -32.00 -11.14
N LEU A 55 11.26 -32.40 -9.87
CA LEU A 55 11.91 -33.60 -9.39
C LEU A 55 11.08 -34.77 -9.94
N TRP A 56 11.52 -35.30 -11.08
CA TRP A 56 11.00 -36.54 -11.62
C TRP A 56 11.17 -37.66 -10.59
N ALA A 57 10.05 -38.16 -10.05
CA ALA A 57 9.97 -39.47 -9.44
C ALA A 57 8.74 -40.17 -10.01
N ALA A 58 9.00 -41.05 -10.96
CA ALA A 58 8.03 -41.89 -11.63
C ALA A 58 7.33 -42.83 -10.62
N VAL A 59 5.99 -42.76 -10.56
CA VAL A 59 5.15 -43.79 -9.96
C VAL A 59 4.69 -44.73 -11.09
N PRO A 60 4.97 -46.03 -11.05
CA PRO A 60 4.48 -46.96 -12.04
C PRO A 60 3.09 -47.51 -11.69
N GLN A 61 2.27 -47.56 -12.76
CA GLN A 61 1.11 -48.43 -12.99
C GLN A 61 -0.20 -48.17 -12.24
N GLU A 62 -1.14 -47.60 -13.01
CA GLU A 62 -2.53 -48.03 -12.99
C GLU A 62 -2.90 -48.44 -14.42
N ALA A 63 -3.25 -49.72 -14.61
CA ALA A 63 -3.82 -50.22 -15.85
C ALA A 63 -4.69 -51.45 -15.55
N ALA A 64 -5.99 -51.22 -15.37
CA ALA A 64 -7.03 -52.13 -15.85
C ALA A 64 -8.35 -51.36 -15.96
N ALA A 65 -8.86 -51.25 -17.18
CA ALA A 65 -10.23 -50.89 -17.54
C ALA A 65 -10.69 -51.93 -18.59
N PRO A 66 -11.99 -52.07 -18.93
CA PRO A 66 -13.24 -51.89 -18.20
C PRO A 66 -14.19 -53.12 -18.41
N GLU A 67 -15.51 -52.93 -18.23
CA GLU A 67 -16.70 -53.73 -18.66
C GLU A 67 -17.42 -54.62 -17.62
N PRO A 68 -18.70 -55.00 -17.82
CA PRO A 68 -19.92 -54.20 -18.11
C PRO A 68 -21.09 -54.66 -17.17
N PRO A 69 -22.32 -54.09 -17.22
CA PRO A 69 -23.39 -54.44 -16.30
C PRO A 69 -24.25 -55.61 -16.83
N PRO A 70 -24.93 -56.37 -15.92
CA PRO A 70 -26.17 -57.04 -16.28
C PRO A 70 -27.37 -56.62 -15.41
N LEU A 71 -28.53 -56.64 -16.06
CA LEU A 71 -29.89 -56.28 -15.65
C LEU A 71 -30.63 -57.47 -14.94
N PRO A 72 -31.89 -57.30 -14.45
CA PRO A 72 -32.51 -58.00 -13.31
C PRO A 72 -33.29 -59.28 -13.72
N PRO A 73 -33.95 -60.00 -12.78
CA PRO A 73 -35.42 -59.85 -12.67
C PRO A 73 -36.09 -60.18 -11.30
N ALA A 74 -37.27 -59.57 -11.13
CA ALA A 74 -38.55 -60.05 -10.57
C ALA A 74 -38.68 -60.83 -9.23
N ALA A 75 -39.56 -60.32 -8.36
CA ALA A 75 -40.75 -61.06 -7.88
C ALA A 75 -41.81 -60.10 -7.28
N GLU A 76 -42.96 -60.00 -7.95
CA GLU A 76 -44.29 -59.69 -7.37
C GLU A 76 -44.79 -60.92 -6.56
N PRO A 77 -45.71 -60.81 -5.56
CA PRO A 77 -47.12 -60.52 -5.84
C PRO A 77 -47.97 -59.79 -4.77
N VAL A 78 -48.84 -58.91 -5.28
CA VAL A 78 -50.28 -58.72 -5.03
C VAL A 78 -50.85 -59.02 -3.62
N GLN A 79 -51.50 -58.01 -2.99
CA GLN A 79 -52.96 -57.98 -2.69
C GLN A 79 -53.39 -56.75 -1.85
N GLN A 80 -54.41 -56.02 -2.31
CA GLN A 80 -55.27 -55.10 -1.56
C GLN A 80 -56.55 -55.84 -1.05
N PRO A 81 -57.60 -55.18 -0.52
CA PRO A 81 -57.96 -54.96 0.90
C PRO A 81 -59.31 -55.67 1.25
N PRO A 82 -59.98 -55.44 2.42
CA PRO A 82 -60.88 -54.28 2.60
C PRO A 82 -61.02 -53.72 4.04
N ALA A 83 -61.68 -52.56 4.16
CA ALA A 83 -62.20 -51.87 5.37
C ALA A 83 -63.39 -52.63 6.03
N PRO A 84 -64.13 -52.18 7.10
CA PRO A 84 -64.26 -50.88 7.82
C PRO A 84 -64.37 -51.07 9.38
N PRO A 85 -65.01 -50.24 10.26
CA PRO A 85 -65.59 -48.87 10.18
C PRO A 85 -65.06 -47.87 11.26
N PRO A 86 -65.51 -46.59 11.25
CA PRO A 86 -65.17 -45.56 12.24
C PRO A 86 -66.23 -45.42 13.35
N VAL A 87 -66.08 -44.36 14.17
CA VAL A 87 -66.87 -43.92 15.35
C VAL A 87 -66.13 -44.35 16.64
N VAL A 88 -65.69 -43.44 17.53
CA VAL A 88 -66.52 -42.64 18.46
C VAL A 88 -65.80 -41.31 18.82
N GLU A 89 -66.54 -40.20 18.76
CA GLU A 89 -66.17 -38.90 19.36
C GLU A 89 -66.43 -38.90 20.88
N PRO A 90 -65.59 -38.27 21.72
CA PRO A 90 -66.01 -37.86 23.06
C PRO A 90 -66.46 -36.39 23.11
N PRO A 91 -67.38 -36.06 24.04
CA PRO A 91 -68.21 -34.88 23.99
C PRO A 91 -67.53 -33.58 24.43
N LYS A 92 -68.02 -32.49 23.86
CA LYS A 92 -67.68 -31.10 24.14
C LYS A 92 -68.64 -30.50 25.17
N VAL A 93 -68.17 -30.19 26.38
CA VAL A 93 -68.78 -29.15 27.23
C VAL A 93 -67.65 -28.50 28.06
N ASP A 94 -67.60 -27.16 28.11
CA ASP A 94 -66.61 -26.23 28.74
C ASP A 94 -65.59 -25.50 27.83
N ILE A 95 -65.89 -25.32 26.55
CA ILE A 95 -64.99 -24.75 25.52
C ILE A 95 -64.80 -23.22 25.56
N ALA A 96 -65.70 -22.47 26.20
CA ALA A 96 -65.62 -21.01 26.19
C ALA A 96 -64.53 -20.47 27.14
N LEU A 97 -64.43 -21.01 28.36
CA LEU A 97 -63.49 -20.56 29.37
C LEU A 97 -62.04 -21.01 29.07
N GLU A 98 -61.88 -22.20 28.50
CA GLU A 98 -60.58 -22.77 28.08
C GLU A 98 -59.95 -21.96 26.93
N ARG A 99 -60.76 -21.54 25.94
CA ARG A 99 -60.31 -20.70 24.82
C ARG A 99 -59.85 -19.33 25.28
N GLU A 100 -60.53 -18.72 26.24
CA GLU A 100 -60.14 -17.42 26.78
C GLU A 100 -58.82 -17.51 27.57
N LYS A 101 -58.66 -18.55 28.40
CA LYS A 101 -57.38 -18.84 29.08
C LYS A 101 -56.24 -19.10 28.10
N GLN A 102 -56.47 -19.84 27.01
CA GLN A 102 -55.46 -20.06 25.97
C GLN A 102 -55.07 -18.77 25.24
N ARG A 103 -56.03 -17.89 24.94
CA ARG A 103 -55.73 -16.58 24.31
C ARG A 103 -54.89 -15.70 25.24
N LEU A 104 -55.23 -15.65 26.53
CA LEU A 104 -54.47 -14.88 27.51
C LEU A 104 -53.05 -15.43 27.69
N GLN A 105 -52.87 -16.76 27.72
CA GLN A 105 -51.55 -17.40 27.79
C GLN A 105 -50.71 -17.12 26.55
N LYS A 106 -51.30 -17.23 25.34
CA LYS A 106 -50.61 -16.94 24.08
C LYS A 106 -50.20 -15.47 23.99
N GLN A 107 -51.06 -14.56 24.45
CA GLN A 107 -50.76 -13.12 24.49
C GLN A 107 -49.61 -12.82 25.46
N LYS A 108 -49.59 -13.46 26.64
CA LYS A 108 -48.51 -13.34 27.63
C LYS A 108 -47.18 -13.96 27.14
N GLN A 109 -47.22 -15.03 26.36
CA GLN A 109 -46.04 -15.61 25.70
C GLN A 109 -45.47 -14.66 24.64
N LEU A 110 -46.32 -14.17 23.73
CA LEU A 110 -45.92 -13.18 22.70
C LEU A 110 -45.32 -11.92 23.32
N GLU A 111 -45.85 -11.44 24.44
CA GLU A 111 -45.32 -10.26 25.13
C GLU A 111 -43.96 -10.55 25.79
N ARG A 112 -43.78 -11.74 26.38
CA ARG A 112 -42.48 -12.18 26.92
C ARG A 112 -41.43 -12.38 25.82
N GLU A 113 -41.80 -12.98 24.69
CA GLU A 113 -40.91 -13.14 23.53
C GLU A 113 -40.49 -11.78 22.98
N LYS A 114 -41.43 -10.84 22.79
CA LYS A 114 -41.10 -9.46 22.37
C LYS A 114 -40.21 -8.73 23.37
N GLN A 115 -40.40 -8.93 24.67
CA GLN A 115 -39.49 -8.35 25.68
C GLN A 115 -38.09 -8.97 25.61
N GLN A 116 -37.98 -10.29 25.45
CA GLN A 116 -36.71 -10.97 25.32
C GLN A 116 -35.96 -10.56 24.04
N GLU A 117 -36.67 -10.45 22.92
CA GLU A 117 -36.09 -10.01 21.64
C GLU A 117 -35.57 -8.56 21.74
N LYS A 118 -36.34 -7.65 22.34
CA LYS A 118 -35.88 -6.27 22.60
C LYS A 118 -34.64 -6.22 23.49
N LEU A 119 -34.62 -7.00 24.57
CA LEU A 119 -33.46 -7.08 25.46
C LEU A 119 -32.22 -7.66 24.77
N GLN A 120 -32.38 -8.67 23.91
CA GLN A 120 -31.28 -9.22 23.12
C GLN A 120 -30.78 -8.22 22.08
N GLN A 121 -31.68 -7.53 21.38
CA GLN A 121 -31.32 -6.52 20.39
C GLN A 121 -30.59 -5.33 21.04
N GLU A 122 -31.03 -4.89 22.23
CA GLU A 122 -30.38 -3.82 22.98
C GLU A 122 -28.99 -4.25 23.48
N LYS A 123 -28.84 -5.48 23.99
CA LYS A 123 -27.53 -6.04 24.36
C LYS A 123 -26.57 -6.11 23.18
N LEU A 124 -27.04 -6.63 22.03
CA LEU A 124 -26.24 -6.74 20.82
C LEU A 124 -25.80 -5.34 20.33
N ARG A 125 -26.71 -4.36 20.36
CA ARG A 125 -26.38 -2.98 19.99
C ARG A 125 -25.37 -2.35 20.95
N GLN A 126 -25.50 -2.58 22.26
CA GLN A 126 -24.52 -2.10 23.24
C GLN A 126 -23.15 -2.75 23.05
N GLU A 127 -23.10 -4.05 22.74
CA GLU A 127 -21.86 -4.77 22.48
C GLU A 127 -21.18 -4.28 21.20
N GLN A 128 -21.94 -4.07 20.12
CA GLN A 128 -21.44 -3.47 18.88
C GLN A 128 -20.88 -2.06 19.11
N LEU A 129 -21.59 -1.20 19.84
CA LEU A 129 -21.11 0.16 20.17
C LEU A 129 -19.84 0.13 21.02
N LYS A 130 -19.71 -0.80 21.96
CA LYS A 130 -18.48 -0.97 22.77
C LYS A 130 -17.33 -1.48 21.90
N ALA A 131 -17.57 -2.46 21.04
CA ALA A 131 -16.57 -3.00 20.12
C ALA A 131 -16.09 -1.94 19.12
N GLU A 132 -17.01 -1.14 18.58
CA GLU A 132 -16.68 -0.04 17.66
C GLU A 132 -15.87 1.06 18.36
N LYS A 133 -16.28 1.48 19.57
CA LYS A 133 -15.50 2.44 20.37
C LYS A 133 -14.10 1.92 20.70
N LEU A 134 -13.97 0.63 21.04
CA LEU A 134 -12.67 0.03 21.32
C LEU A 134 -11.79 -0.01 20.07
N LYS A 135 -12.35 -0.37 18.91
CA LYS A 135 -11.64 -0.34 17.62
C LYS A 135 -11.22 1.07 17.22
N GLN A 136 -12.10 2.06 17.37
CA GLN A 136 -11.77 3.47 17.09
C GLN A 136 -10.65 3.96 18.03
N ALA A 137 -10.77 3.72 19.34
CA ALA A 137 -9.74 4.12 20.29
C ALA A 137 -8.37 3.45 20.02
N GLN A 138 -8.36 2.19 19.57
CA GLN A 138 -7.12 1.51 19.16
C GLN A 138 -6.56 2.10 17.86
N ALA A 139 -7.41 2.35 16.85
CA ALA A 139 -7.01 2.96 15.59
C ALA A 139 -6.43 4.37 15.79
N ASP A 140 -7.06 5.18 16.64
CA ASP A 140 -6.61 6.54 16.95
C ASP A 140 -5.29 6.52 17.73
N LYS A 141 -5.13 5.61 18.70
CA LYS A 141 -3.84 5.40 19.39
C LYS A 141 -2.73 4.97 18.42
N ALA A 142 -3.03 4.07 17.48
CA ALA A 142 -2.07 3.61 16.49
C ALA A 142 -1.66 4.74 15.52
N LYS A 143 -2.63 5.53 15.04
CA LYS A 143 -2.38 6.71 14.20
C LYS A 143 -1.53 7.75 14.93
N LEU A 144 -1.90 8.09 16.17
CA LEU A 144 -1.15 9.06 16.98
C LEU A 144 0.28 8.58 17.27
N ALA A 145 0.48 7.29 17.54
CA ALA A 145 1.80 6.72 17.73
C ALA A 145 2.63 6.74 16.44
N GLN A 146 2.01 6.48 15.29
CA GLN A 146 2.68 6.53 13.98
C GLN A 146 3.04 7.96 13.59
N GLU A 147 2.15 8.94 13.82
CA GLU A 147 2.42 10.35 13.58
C GLU A 147 3.54 10.87 14.48
N LYS A 148 3.54 10.54 15.77
CA LYS A 148 4.65 10.88 16.68
C LYS A 148 5.98 10.30 16.21
N LYS A 149 6.01 9.03 15.79
CA LYS A 149 7.23 8.41 15.25
C LYS A 149 7.71 9.10 13.97
N LYS A 150 6.80 9.45 13.05
CA LYS A 150 7.15 10.16 11.82
C LYS A 150 7.69 11.56 12.13
N ALA A 151 7.02 12.31 13.01
CA ALA A 151 7.47 13.63 13.44
C ALA A 151 8.86 13.57 14.08
N GLU A 152 9.12 12.60 14.96
CA GLU A 152 10.43 12.42 15.59
C GLU A 152 11.53 11.99 14.58
N GLN A 153 11.18 11.20 13.57
CA GLN A 153 12.11 10.86 12.49
C GLN A 153 12.43 12.06 11.60
N GLU A 154 11.44 12.90 11.30
CA GLU A 154 11.64 14.11 10.51
C GLU A 154 12.48 15.15 11.26
N THR A 155 12.24 15.36 12.56
CA THR A 155 13.08 16.26 13.36
C THR A 155 14.52 15.77 13.43
N LYS A 156 14.74 14.48 13.69
CA LYS A 156 16.09 13.88 13.67
C LYS A 156 16.77 14.03 12.31
N ARG A 157 16.05 13.84 11.20
CA ARG A 157 16.58 14.04 9.85
C ARG A 157 16.96 15.50 9.59
N LEU A 158 16.11 16.43 9.99
CA LEU A 158 16.35 17.87 9.83
C LEU A 158 17.53 18.34 10.68
N GLU A 159 17.66 17.87 11.92
CA GLU A 159 18.80 18.14 12.78
C GLU A 159 20.10 17.57 12.21
N ALA A 160 20.08 16.33 11.71
CA ALA A 160 21.23 15.73 11.03
C ALA A 160 21.65 16.53 9.80
N GLN A 161 20.69 16.99 8.98
CA GLN A 161 20.99 17.86 7.83
C GLN A 161 21.56 19.22 8.26
N ARG A 162 21.02 19.83 9.32
CA ARG A 162 21.57 21.08 9.88
C ARG A 162 23.00 20.88 10.37
N LEU A 163 23.28 19.80 11.10
CA LEU A 163 24.61 19.47 11.58
C LEU A 163 25.58 19.21 10.42
N GLN A 164 25.15 18.47 9.40
CA GLN A 164 25.96 18.21 8.21
C GLN A 164 26.28 19.51 7.44
N ASN A 165 25.31 20.43 7.34
CA ASN A 165 25.52 21.73 6.71
C ASN A 165 26.50 22.59 7.52
N LEU A 166 26.36 22.62 8.85
CA LEU A 166 27.30 23.29 9.74
C LEU A 166 28.71 22.68 9.63
N GLN A 167 28.82 21.35 9.59
CA GLN A 167 30.09 20.65 9.42
C GLN A 167 30.72 20.93 8.05
N ARG A 168 29.92 21.00 6.98
CA ARG A 168 30.40 21.41 5.65
C ARG A 168 30.93 22.84 5.66
N MET A 169 30.20 23.77 6.27
CA MET A 169 30.63 25.17 6.39
C MET A 169 31.89 25.30 7.26
N ALA A 170 31.97 24.58 8.38
CA ALA A 170 33.15 24.54 9.24
C ALA A 170 34.36 23.93 8.54
N GLY A 171 34.16 22.87 7.74
CA GLY A 171 35.20 22.26 6.92
C GLY A 171 35.69 23.20 5.81
N MET A 172 34.80 23.98 5.20
CA MET A 172 35.17 25.01 4.23
C MET A 172 35.93 26.17 4.88
N ALA A 173 35.50 26.62 6.07
CA ALA A 173 36.16 27.70 6.81
C ALA A 173 37.51 27.28 7.43
N GLY A 174 37.70 26.00 7.73
CA GLY A 174 38.98 25.44 8.18
C GLY A 174 39.94 25.09 7.03
N ALA A 175 39.44 24.90 5.81
CA ALA A 175 40.26 24.59 4.63
C ALA A 175 40.87 25.83 3.95
N THR A 176 40.58 27.05 4.40
CA THR A 176 41.16 28.29 3.87
C THR A 176 42.49 28.70 4.51
N GLY A 177 43.04 27.89 5.43
CA GLY A 177 44.26 28.21 6.17
C GLY A 177 45.36 27.16 6.06
N GLY A 178 46.23 27.27 5.06
CA GLY A 178 47.56 26.65 5.09
C GLY A 178 47.88 25.72 3.90
N ALA A 179 49.11 25.85 3.40
CA ALA A 179 49.65 25.20 2.20
C ALA A 179 49.67 23.65 2.21
N ASN A 180 49.20 22.99 3.27
CA ASN A 180 49.22 21.54 3.45
C ASN A 180 47.83 20.93 3.77
N ALA A 181 46.73 21.58 3.40
CA ALA A 181 45.38 21.05 3.61
C ALA A 181 45.09 19.81 2.74
N SER A 182 45.44 18.62 3.23
CA SER A 182 45.13 17.32 2.63
C SER A 182 43.66 16.93 2.88
N GLY A 183 42.74 17.55 2.14
CA GLY A 183 41.30 17.30 2.27
C GLY A 183 40.63 17.13 0.91
N ILE A 184 40.03 15.96 0.70
CA ILE A 184 39.29 15.54 -0.51
C ILE A 184 38.24 16.58 -0.98
N ALA A 185 37.84 17.52 -0.11
CA ALA A 185 36.89 18.60 -0.37
C ALA A 185 37.37 19.67 -1.37
N LEU A 186 38.69 19.78 -1.63
CA LEU A 186 39.21 20.68 -2.67
C LEU A 186 39.36 20.00 -4.05
N LYS A 187 38.78 18.81 -4.26
CA LYS A 187 38.70 18.18 -5.58
C LYS A 187 37.57 18.81 -6.41
N SER A 188 37.87 20.04 -6.83
CA SER A 188 37.73 20.50 -8.21
C SER A 188 36.32 20.68 -8.78
N ALA A 189 35.85 21.94 -8.76
CA ALA A 189 35.14 22.55 -9.89
C ALA A 189 36.08 22.86 -11.09
N GLY A 190 37.28 22.26 -11.10
CA GLY A 190 38.21 22.26 -12.24
C GLY A 190 37.98 21.05 -13.15
N PRO A 191 38.62 21.00 -14.33
CA PRO A 191 38.47 19.91 -15.28
C PRO A 191 38.70 18.56 -14.59
N SER A 192 37.64 17.78 -14.44
CA SER A 192 37.70 16.51 -13.71
C SER A 192 38.79 15.60 -14.28
N ALA A 193 39.39 14.75 -13.45
CA ALA A 193 40.35 13.74 -13.92
C ALA A 193 39.76 12.86 -15.07
N SER A 194 38.44 12.68 -15.07
CA SER A 194 37.69 12.06 -16.17
C SER A 194 37.76 12.87 -17.48
N TYR A 195 37.62 14.20 -17.42
CA TYR A 195 37.70 15.09 -18.59
C TYR A 195 39.10 15.10 -19.23
N ALA A 196 40.15 15.22 -18.42
CA ALA A 196 41.53 15.13 -18.92
C ALA A 196 41.82 13.77 -19.58
N GLY A 197 41.30 12.68 -19.00
CA GLY A 197 41.36 11.34 -19.59
C GLY A 197 40.68 11.25 -20.95
N ARG A 198 39.50 11.88 -21.12
CA ARG A 198 38.78 11.94 -22.41
C ARG A 198 39.56 12.70 -23.48
N ILE A 199 40.15 13.83 -23.12
CA ILE A 199 40.99 14.62 -24.04
C ILE A 199 42.19 13.78 -24.50
N ARG A 200 42.91 13.15 -23.56
CA ARG A 200 44.06 12.29 -23.86
C ARG A 200 43.69 11.11 -24.78
N ALA A 201 42.56 10.47 -24.52
CA ALA A 201 42.07 9.35 -25.32
C ALA A 201 41.75 9.76 -26.77
N ARG A 202 41.30 11.00 -27.00
CA ARG A 202 40.99 11.50 -28.34
C ARG A 202 42.21 12.01 -29.10
N ILE A 203 43.19 12.59 -28.41
CA ILE A 203 44.41 13.14 -29.02
C ILE A 203 45.41 12.02 -29.34
N LYS A 204 45.69 11.11 -28.40
CA LYS A 204 46.73 10.08 -28.53
C LYS A 204 46.71 9.26 -29.85
N PRO A 205 45.55 8.77 -30.35
CA PRO A 205 45.54 8.00 -31.60
C PRO A 205 45.78 8.84 -32.87
N ASN A 206 45.71 10.17 -32.78
CA ASN A 206 45.93 11.08 -33.91
C ASN A 206 47.35 11.68 -33.93
N ILE A 207 48.23 11.24 -33.03
CA ILE A 207 49.63 11.65 -33.01
C ILE A 207 50.40 10.82 -34.04
N VAL A 208 50.91 11.46 -35.08
CA VAL A 208 51.76 10.84 -36.11
C VAL A 208 53.19 11.32 -35.92
N PHE A 209 54.12 10.39 -35.73
CA PHE A 209 55.56 10.71 -35.67
C PHE A 209 56.13 10.70 -37.08
N THR A 210 56.71 11.81 -37.50
CA THR A 210 57.31 11.98 -38.84
C THR A 210 58.79 11.63 -38.87
N GLU A 211 59.43 11.52 -37.71
CA GLU A 211 60.86 11.25 -37.55
C GLU A 211 61.07 10.17 -36.47
N GLU A 212 62.15 9.41 -36.59
CA GLU A 212 62.50 8.39 -35.60
C GLU A 212 63.16 9.05 -34.39
N LEU A 213 62.36 9.38 -33.39
CA LEU A 213 62.81 10.02 -32.16
C LEU A 213 63.45 8.98 -31.24
N GLN A 214 64.74 9.13 -30.92
CA GLN A 214 65.42 8.30 -29.91
C GLN A 214 65.05 8.76 -28.50
N GLY A 215 64.54 7.84 -27.66
CA GLY A 215 64.20 8.08 -26.26
C GLY A 215 62.72 8.37 -26.01
N ASN A 216 62.40 9.15 -24.96
CA ASN A 216 61.03 9.52 -24.57
C ASN A 216 60.88 11.05 -24.52
N PRO A 217 60.69 11.73 -25.67
CA PRO A 217 60.51 13.16 -25.70
C PRO A 217 59.15 13.55 -25.10
N THR A 218 59.15 14.54 -24.20
CA THR A 218 57.93 15.10 -23.61
C THR A 218 57.43 16.27 -24.47
N ALA A 219 56.19 16.19 -24.92
CA ALA A 219 55.52 17.30 -25.61
C ALA A 219 54.39 17.85 -24.74
N GLU A 220 54.39 19.16 -24.53
CA GLU A 220 53.30 19.89 -23.87
C GLU A 220 52.37 20.46 -24.93
N VAL A 221 51.06 20.24 -24.76
CA VAL A 221 50.03 20.70 -25.70
C VAL A 221 48.99 21.45 -24.90
N GLU A 222 48.86 22.75 -25.17
CA GLU A 222 47.74 23.56 -24.69
C GLU A 222 46.53 23.27 -25.58
N VAL A 223 45.37 23.08 -24.95
CA VAL A 223 44.09 22.88 -25.67
C VAL A 223 43.04 23.79 -25.06
N ARG A 224 42.47 24.65 -25.89
CA ARG A 224 41.37 25.56 -25.58
C ARG A 224 40.11 25.02 -26.21
N THR A 225 39.06 24.89 -25.40
CA THR A 225 37.76 24.39 -25.85
C THR A 225 36.68 25.41 -25.58
N ALA A 226 35.78 25.60 -26.55
CA ALA A 226 34.54 26.35 -26.35
C ALA A 226 33.56 25.56 -25.43
N PRO A 227 32.51 26.20 -24.89
CA PRO A 227 31.56 25.56 -23.97
C PRO A 227 30.79 24.35 -24.55
N ASP A 228 30.72 24.26 -25.88
CA ASP A 228 30.16 23.14 -26.63
C ASP A 228 31.14 21.96 -26.80
N GLY A 229 32.39 22.12 -26.37
CA GLY A 229 33.46 21.13 -26.49
C GLY A 229 34.26 21.22 -27.80
N THR A 230 33.99 22.20 -28.67
CA THR A 230 34.75 22.42 -29.90
C THR A 230 36.16 22.93 -29.57
N ILE A 231 37.19 22.36 -30.20
CA ILE A 231 38.59 22.79 -30.03
C ILE A 231 38.79 24.11 -30.79
N VAL A 232 39.20 25.15 -30.08
CA VAL A 232 39.40 26.51 -30.62
C VAL A 232 40.87 26.95 -30.61
N GLY A 233 41.76 26.17 -30.00
CA GLY A 233 43.21 26.40 -30.00
C GLY A 233 43.91 25.60 -28.93
#